data_AF-A0AAU4RTM7-F1
#
_entry.id   AF-A0AAU4RTM7-F1
#
_cell.length_a   1.000
_cell.length_b   1.000
_cell.length_c   1.000
_cell.angle_alpha   90.00
_cell.angle_beta   90.00
_cell.angle_gamma   90.00
#
_symmetry.space_group_name_H-M   'P 1'
#
loop_
_entity.id
_entity.type
_entity.pdbx_description
1 polymer ?
#
loop_
_entity_poly.entity_id
_entity_poly.type
_entity_poly.pdbx_seq_one_letter_code
_entity_poly.pdbx_strand_id
1 'polypeptide(L)' 'MAANEAVSESEHLKSLIISTAQELWDDKEALGKFLNVVRRSEGFVKLADALEQSEVRPAKPSFFGVNSTEFQN' A
#
# COMPACT_ATOMS: atom_id res chain seq x y z
N MET A 1 11.46 -21.74 -10.75
CA MET A 1 11.06 -21.19 -9.44
C MET A 1 10.97 -19.65 -9.39
N ALA A 2 11.02 -18.91 -10.51
CA ALA A 2 11.07 -17.44 -10.51
C ALA A 2 9.73 -16.70 -10.28
N ALA A 3 8.59 -17.39 -10.35
CA ALA A 3 7.27 -16.74 -10.22
C ALA A 3 6.91 -16.37 -8.76
N ASN A 4 7.57 -16.96 -7.76
CA ASN A 4 7.23 -16.75 -6.35
C ASN A 4 7.89 -15.51 -5.75
N GLU A 5 9.03 -15.06 -6.28
CA GLU A 5 9.77 -13.90 -5.78
C GLU A 5 9.16 -12.57 -6.26
N ALA A 6 8.76 -12.49 -7.54
CA ALA A 6 8.15 -11.28 -8.12
C ALA A 6 6.78 -10.91 -7.51
N VAL A 7 6.05 -11.91 -7.00
CA VAL A 7 4.81 -11.68 -6.24
C VAL A 7 5.14 -11.00 -4.91
N SER A 8 6.19 -11.45 -4.21
CA SER A 8 6.62 -10.88 -2.93
C SER A 8 7.11 -9.44 -3.04
N GLU A 9 7.87 -9.09 -4.10
CA GLU A 9 8.35 -7.71 -4.31
C GLU A 9 7.20 -6.74 -4.59
N SER A 10 6.22 -7.16 -5.40
CA SER A 10 5.04 -6.35 -5.70
C SER A 10 4.16 -6.15 -4.48
N GLU A 11 3.95 -7.19 -3.67
CA GLU A 11 3.20 -7.12 -2.40
C GLU A 11 3.89 -6.22 -1.37
N HIS A 12 5.22 -6.31 -1.30
CA HIS A 12 6.03 -5.46 -0.43
C HIS A 12 5.93 -3.99 -0.87
N LEU A 13 6.00 -3.71 -2.17
CA LEU A 13 5.85 -2.35 -2.70
C LEU A 13 4.44 -1.80 -2.46
N LYS A 14 3.39 -2.61 -2.62
CA LYS A 14 2.02 -2.22 -2.24
C LYS A 14 1.93 -1.82 -0.76
N SER A 15 2.52 -2.63 0.14
CA SER A 15 2.52 -2.31 1.58
C SER A 15 3.26 -1.01 1.87
N LEU A 16 4.38 -0.76 1.18
CA LEU A 16 5.12 0.49 1.29
C LEU A 16 4.25 1.68 0.84
N ILE A 17 3.61 1.56 -0.32
CA ILE A 17 2.74 2.61 -0.88
C ILE A 17 1.59 2.94 0.07
N ILE A 18 0.92 1.93 0.62
CA ILE A 18 -0.20 2.13 1.55
C ILE A 18 0.30 2.76 2.86
N SER A 19 1.45 2.32 3.38
CA SER A 19 2.04 2.89 4.60
C SER A 19 2.41 4.36 4.42
N THR A 20 3.07 4.71 3.32
CA THR A 20 3.41 6.10 3.00
C THR A 20 2.15 6.95 2.78
N ALA A 21 1.14 6.43 2.08
CA ALA A 21 -0.13 7.14 1.91
C ALA A 21 -0.85 7.38 3.25
N GLN A 22 -0.73 6.46 4.20
CA GLN A 22 -1.25 6.62 5.55
C GLN A 22 -0.47 7.70 6.33
N GLU A 23 0.86 7.74 6.22
CA GLU A 23 1.71 8.75 6.87
C GLU A 23 1.44 10.15 6.31
N LEU A 24 1.26 10.25 4.99
CA LEU A 24 0.92 11.50 4.31
C LEU A 24 -0.56 11.85 4.39
N TRP A 25 -1.39 11.09 5.11
CA TRP A 25 -2.85 11.26 5.08
C TRP A 25 -3.31 12.67 5.49
N ASP A 26 -2.63 13.26 6.47
CA ASP A 26 -2.92 14.60 6.99
C ASP A 26 -2.37 15.71 6.07
N ASP A 27 -1.33 15.41 5.28
CA ASP A 27 -0.76 16.31 4.27
C ASP A 27 -1.27 15.92 2.87
N LYS A 28 -2.48 16.41 2.55
CA LYS A 28 -3.14 16.12 1.27
C LYS A 28 -2.34 16.56 0.04
N GLU A 29 -1.51 17.60 0.17
CA GLU A 29 -0.68 18.07 -0.94
C GLU A 29 0.47 17.12 -1.19
N ALA A 30 1.18 16.68 -0.14
CA ALA A 30 2.23 15.69 -0.24
C ALA A 30 1.68 14.33 -0.69
N LEU A 31 0.52 13.92 -0.18
CA LEU A 31 -0.18 12.70 -0.59
C LEU A 31 -0.50 12.72 -2.09
N GLY A 32 -1.08 13.81 -2.60
CA GLY A 32 -1.39 13.95 -4.02
C GLY A 32 -0.15 13.85 -4.91
N LYS A 33 0.96 14.49 -4.52
CA LYS A 33 2.25 14.38 -5.24
C LYS A 33 2.78 12.95 -5.23
N PHE A 34 2.72 12.27 -4.09
CA PHE A 34 3.13 10.88 -3.94
C PHE A 34 2.29 9.94 -4.82
N LEU A 35 0.96 10.03 -4.75
CA LEU A 35 0.06 9.19 -5.55
C LEU A 35 0.21 9.45 -7.05
N ASN A 36 0.51 10.68 -7.47
CA ASN A 36 0.82 10.98 -8.87
C ASN A 36 2.11 10.29 -9.34
N VAL A 37 3.12 10.17 -8.48
CA VAL A 37 4.34 9.38 -8.78
C VAL A 37 4.01 7.90 -8.86
N VAL A 38 3.23 7.37 -7.90
CA VAL A 38 2.79 5.96 -7.89
C VAL A 38 1.96 5.64 -9.14
N ARG A 39 1.11 6.55 -9.60
CA ARG A 39 0.30 6.42 -10.82
C ARG A 39 1.15 6.31 -12.08
N ARG A 40 2.38 6.82 -12.09
CA ARG A 40 3.32 6.65 -13.22
C ARG A 40 4.03 5.30 -13.23
N SER A 41 3.94 4.53 -12.14
CA SER A 41 4.50 3.19 -12.05
C SER A 41 3.55 2.16 -12.67
N GLU A 42 4.06 1.30 -13.56
CA GLU A 42 3.29 0.20 -14.14
C GLU A 42 2.75 -0.73 -13.04
N GLY A 43 1.44 -0.98 -13.07
CA GLY A 43 0.78 -1.89 -12.13
C GLY A 43 0.16 -1.24 -10.88
N PHE A 44 0.44 0.03 -10.59
CA PHE A 44 -0.05 0.72 -9.38
C PHE A 44 -1.07 1.83 -9.62
N VAL A 45 -1.41 2.13 -10.88
CA VAL A 45 -2.43 3.13 -11.27
C VAL A 45 -3.72 2.97 -10.47
N LYS A 46 -4.28 1.76 -10.44
CA LYS A 46 -5.55 1.48 -9.73
C LYS A 46 -5.43 1.66 -8.21
N LEU A 47 -4.26 1.39 -7.64
CA LEU A 47 -4.01 1.57 -6.21
C LEU A 47 -3.91 3.07 -5.88
N ALA A 48 -3.22 3.85 -6.72
CA ALA A 48 -3.10 5.29 -6.55
C ALA A 48 -4.48 5.98 -6.62
N ASP A 49 -5.29 5.63 -7.62
CA ASP A 49 -6.66 6.15 -7.76
C ASP A 49 -7.56 5.75 -6.57
N ALA A 50 -7.48 4.51 -6.09
CA ALA A 50 -8.24 4.07 -4.93
C ALA A 50 -7.84 4.80 -3.64
N LEU A 51 -6.56 5.13 -3.47
CA LEU A 51 -6.06 5.89 -2.31
C LEU A 51 -6.41 7.38 -2.41
N GLU A 52 -6.42 7.95 -3.63
CA GLU A 52 -6.76 9.36 -3.88
C GLU A 52 -8.26 9.61 -3.66
N GLN A 53 -9.12 8.68 -4.09
CA GLN A 53 -10.57 8.75 -3.94
C GLN A 53 -11.06 8.29 -2.57
N SER A 54 -10.17 7.76 -1.73
CA SER A 54 -10.55 7.27 -0.41
C SER A 54 -10.95 8.44 0.49
N GLU A 55 -12.13 8.35 1.10
CA GLU A 55 -12.56 9.28 2.15
C GLU A 55 -12.03 8.86 3.54
N VAL A 56 -11.44 7.67 3.63
CA VAL A 56 -11.04 7.02 4.88
C VAL A 56 -9.53 6.79 4.88
N ARG A 57 -8.88 7.06 6.02
CA ARG A 57 -7.44 6.83 6.15
C ARG A 57 -7.13 5.36 5.85
N PRO A 58 -6.17 5.06 4.96
CA PRO A 58 -5.79 3.70 4.66
C PRO A 58 -5.40 3.00 5.95
N ALA A 59 -6.03 1.86 6.23
CA ALA A 59 -5.61 1.04 7.35
C ALA A 59 -4.21 0.52 7.05
N LYS A 60 -3.33 0.56 8.05
CA LYS A 60 -2.00 -0.06 7.99
C LYS A 60 -2.19 -1.45 7.38
N PRO A 61 -1.43 -1.81 6.33
CA PRO A 61 -1.37 -3.20 5.92
C PRO A 61 -0.72 -3.88 7.12
N SER A 62 -1.55 -4.44 7.99
CA SER A 62 -1.12 -5.30 9.07
C SER A 62 -0.49 -6.49 8.36
N PHE A 63 0.83 -6.40 8.18
CA PHE A 63 1.78 -7.48 7.91
C PHE A 63 1.05 -8.79 7.60
N PHE A 64 0.59 -8.95 6.36
CA PHE A 64 0.11 -10.26 5.91
C PHE A 64 1.35 -11.15 5.85
N GLY A 65 1.58 -11.87 6.96
CA GLY A 65 2.76 -12.66 7.21
C GLY A 65 2.75 -13.39 8.55
N VAL A 66 1.86 -13.07 9.49
CA VAL A 66 1.65 -13.89 10.69
C VAL A 66 0.23 -14.46 10.72
N ASN A 67 0.13 -15.76 10.46
CA ASN A 67 -0.88 -16.60 11.10
C ASN A 67 -0.67 -16.49 12.61
N SER A 68 -1.14 -15.41 13.24
CA SER A 68 -1.15 -15.30 14.69
C SER A 68 -2.35 -16.07 15.22
N THR A 69 -2.20 -17.39 15.31
CA THR A 69 -3.00 -18.23 16.20
C THR A 69 -2.63 -17.97 17.68
N GLU A 70 -1.68 -17.08 17.97
CA GLU A 70 -1.23 -16.72 19.32
C GLU A 70 -2.19 -15.77 20.08
N PHE A 71 -3.29 -15.34 19.45
CA PHE A 71 -4.38 -14.63 20.13
C PHE A 71 -5.72 -15.37 20.06
N GLN A 72 -5.70 -16.66 19.70
CA GLN A 72 -6.85 -17.55 19.89
C GLN A 72 -6.57 -18.49 21.07
N ASN A 73 -6.80 -17.94 22.25
CA ASN A 73 -7.17 -18.56 23.53
C ASN A 73 -6.48 -19.88 23.94
#